data_AF-A0A4V2SHE0-F1
#
_entry.id   AF-A0A4V2SHE0-F1
#
_cell.length_a   1.000
_cell.length_b   1.000
_cell.length_c   1.000
_cell.angle_alpha   90.00
_cell.angle_beta   90.00
_cell.angle_gamma   90.00
#
_symmetry.space_group_name_H-M   'P 1'
#
loop_
_entity.id
_entity.type
_entity.pdbx_description
1 polymer ?
#
loop_
_entity_poly.entity_id
_entity_poly.type
_entity_poly.pdbx_seq_one_letter_code
_entity_poly.pdbx_strand_id
1 'polypeptide(L)'
;MLFDSTVRRELARTFGATLVVILTIVLTMFLIRTIGQAASGVVAPQDVVLLLGYVALGHLPTMLTLSLFVAIVITLGRMYRDSEMVIWFAGGVGLARFVRPVLRTSWPVLLVIAALLLFVWPWGNRNSLELRQRYEQRSDLSRVTPGVFQTSSDGSRVFFIERDKREGADARNVFIVAQTAETEAVTSARSGRLEREGSDRFLVLERGQRNDVDLKTGEKALSSFETYRVLVDEKRARDAERQPPKAMDTLDLLNDPTRQNQGELAWRFGLLTGAGNMLLLGIGLAAANPRRASNWNLLLALLGFVVYFNLINLSQAWVASGRVGMGAALAGVHGTAFAVALALLWWRDHAAVFSWGRRRGARA
;
A
#
# COMPACT_ATOMS: atom_id res chain seq x y z
N MET A 1 -14.07 20.21 -32.86
CA MET A 1 -12.72 19.66 -33.14
C MET A 1 -11.61 20.46 -32.47
N LEU A 2 -11.68 21.80 -32.45
CA LEU A 2 -10.69 22.64 -31.74
C LEU A 2 -10.73 22.47 -30.21
N PHE A 3 -11.89 22.58 -29.56
CA PHE A 3 -12.07 22.36 -28.11
C PHE A 3 -11.45 21.04 -27.61
N ASP A 4 -11.81 19.92 -28.23
CA ASP A 4 -11.25 18.62 -27.88
C ASP A 4 -9.71 18.58 -28.04
N SER A 5 -9.15 19.25 -29.04
CA SER A 5 -7.71 19.25 -29.28
C SER A 5 -6.94 20.09 -28.27
N THR A 6 -7.46 21.26 -27.88
CA THR A 6 -6.83 22.16 -26.91
C THR A 6 -6.84 21.54 -25.52
N VAL A 7 -7.99 21.07 -25.05
CA VAL A 7 -8.14 20.43 -23.73
C VAL A 7 -7.23 19.20 -23.62
N ARG A 8 -7.17 18.35 -24.66
CA ARG A 8 -6.30 17.16 -24.63
C ARG A 8 -4.81 17.52 -24.61
N ARG A 9 -4.38 18.50 -25.41
CA ARG A 9 -2.97 18.94 -25.45
C ARG A 9 -2.54 19.52 -24.11
N GLU A 10 -3.39 20.34 -23.50
CA GLU A 10 -3.12 20.93 -22.20
C GLU A 10 -3.08 19.88 -21.09
N LEU A 11 -4.08 18.98 -21.04
CA LEU A 11 -4.10 17.87 -20.09
C LEU A 11 -2.87 16.98 -20.21
N ALA A 12 -2.46 16.63 -21.43
CA ALA A 12 -1.28 15.78 -21.65
C ALA A 12 0.01 16.46 -21.17
N ARG A 13 0.16 17.77 -21.43
CA ARG A 13 1.33 18.55 -20.96
C ARG A 13 1.36 18.65 -19.44
N THR A 14 0.24 18.98 -18.81
CA THR A 14 0.14 19.05 -17.35
C THR A 14 0.38 17.67 -16.73
N PHE A 15 -0.21 16.62 -17.30
CA PHE A 15 0.02 15.24 -16.85
C PHE A 15 1.50 14.86 -16.88
N GLY A 16 2.21 15.12 -17.98
CA GLY A 16 3.64 14.84 -18.08
C GLY A 16 4.45 15.56 -16.99
N ALA A 17 4.18 16.84 -16.76
CA ALA A 17 4.83 17.62 -15.71
C ALA A 17 4.51 17.09 -14.31
N THR A 18 3.23 16.84 -14.01
CA THR A 18 2.78 16.30 -12.72
C THR A 18 3.33 14.89 -12.46
N LEU A 19 3.42 14.05 -13.50
CA LEU A 19 4.00 12.72 -13.41
C LEU A 19 5.47 12.79 -13.02
N VAL A 20 6.27 13.62 -13.69
CA VAL A 20 7.69 13.80 -13.35
C VAL A 20 7.86 14.24 -11.90
N VAL A 21 7.08 15.23 -11.45
CA VAL A 21 7.14 15.71 -10.06
C VAL A 21 6.80 14.61 -9.06
N ILE A 22 5.66 13.93 -9.24
CA ILE A 22 5.22 12.86 -8.32
C ILE A 22 6.21 11.70 -8.31
N LEU A 23 6.66 11.27 -9.49
CA LEU A 23 7.64 10.20 -9.61
C LEU A 23 8.95 10.57 -8.89
N THR A 24 9.43 11.81 -9.03
CA THR A 24 10.64 12.29 -8.36
C THR A 24 10.49 12.24 -6.85
N ILE A 25 9.38 12.78 -6.31
CA ILE A 25 9.11 12.81 -4.86
C ILE A 25 9.06 11.37 -4.31
N VAL A 26 8.29 10.51 -4.96
CA VAL A 26 8.02 9.16 -4.45
C VAL A 26 9.24 8.25 -4.59
N LEU A 27 9.98 8.32 -5.71
CA LEU A 27 11.25 7.60 -5.87
C LEU A 27 12.28 8.02 -4.82
N THR A 28 12.38 9.32 -4.53
CA THR A 28 13.29 9.83 -3.49
C THR A 28 12.90 9.30 -2.11
N MET A 29 11.60 9.31 -1.78
CA MET A 29 11.09 8.74 -0.53
C MET A 29 11.43 7.25 -0.40
N PHE A 30 11.25 6.47 -1.48
CA PHE A 30 11.60 5.05 -1.45
C PHE A 30 13.09 4.82 -1.36
N LEU A 31 13.91 5.59 -2.07
CA LEU A 31 15.36 5.52 -1.96
C LEU A 31 15.82 5.71 -0.51
N ILE A 32 15.33 6.76 0.16
CA ILE A 32 15.63 7.03 1.57
C ILE A 32 15.21 5.84 2.46
N ARG A 33 14.00 5.31 2.24
CA ARG A 33 13.48 4.17 3.02
C ARG A 33 14.31 2.91 2.81
N THR A 34 14.70 2.58 1.57
CA THR A 34 15.46 1.37 1.26
C THR A 34 16.89 1.46 1.76
N ILE A 35 17.53 2.64 1.72
CA ILE A 35 18.84 2.87 2.36
C ILE A 35 18.73 2.64 3.88
N GLY A 36 17.68 3.15 4.53
CA GLY A 36 17.43 2.89 5.94
C GLY A 36 17.30 1.39 6.28
N GLN A 37 16.69 0.61 5.39
CA GLN A 37 16.59 -0.86 5.53
C GLN A 37 17.92 -1.59 5.31
N ALA A 38 18.77 -1.07 4.43
CA ALA A 38 20.12 -1.60 4.23
C ALA A 38 21.01 -1.32 5.44
N ALA A 39 20.93 -0.11 6.01
CA ALA A 39 21.66 0.29 7.21
C ALA A 39 21.28 -0.55 8.45
N SER A 40 20.04 -1.02 8.53
CA SER A 40 19.58 -1.93 9.59
C SER A 40 19.87 -3.41 9.32
N GLY A 41 20.54 -3.75 8.21
CA GLY A 41 20.94 -5.12 7.87
C GLY A 41 19.80 -6.02 7.37
N VAL A 42 18.64 -5.46 7.04
CA VAL A 42 17.47 -6.22 6.53
C VAL A 42 17.65 -6.62 5.06
N VAL A 43 18.44 -5.86 4.30
CA VAL A 43 18.69 -6.07 2.87
C VAL A 43 20.18 -5.88 2.58
N ALA A 44 20.77 -6.75 1.76
CA ALA A 44 22.16 -6.58 1.35
C ALA A 44 22.34 -5.32 0.48
N PRO A 45 23.38 -4.49 0.70
CA PRO A 45 23.60 -3.25 -0.04
C PRO A 45 23.59 -3.40 -1.57
N GLN A 46 24.09 -4.54 -2.07
CA GLN A 46 24.13 -4.87 -3.49
C GLN A 46 22.75 -5.02 -4.15
N ASP A 47 21.71 -5.37 -3.38
CA ASP A 47 20.35 -5.62 -3.91
C ASP A 47 19.36 -4.51 -3.62
N VAL A 48 19.81 -3.45 -2.94
CA VAL A 48 19.02 -2.26 -2.65
C VAL A 48 18.46 -1.63 -3.92
N VAL A 49 19.27 -1.51 -4.97
CA VAL A 49 18.87 -0.89 -6.23
C VAL A 49 17.79 -1.73 -6.93
N LEU A 50 17.96 -3.05 -6.95
CA LEU A 50 16.99 -3.96 -7.56
C LEU A 50 15.66 -3.96 -6.80
N LEU A 51 15.71 -4.02 -5.47
CA LEU A 51 14.53 -3.95 -4.61
C LEU A 51 13.81 -2.60 -4.76
N LEU A 52 14.56 -1.50 -4.84
CA LEU A 52 14.00 -0.18 -5.11
C LEU A 52 13.26 -0.17 -6.45
N GLY A 53 13.83 -0.78 -7.49
CA GLY A 53 13.18 -0.93 -8.79
C GLY A 53 11.83 -1.66 -8.70
N TYR A 54 11.78 -2.80 -8.00
CA TYR A 54 10.53 -3.54 -7.82
C TYR A 54 9.47 -2.78 -7.01
N VAL A 55 9.89 -2.10 -5.94
CA VAL A 55 8.98 -1.28 -5.12
C VAL A 55 8.44 -0.10 -5.93
N ALA A 56 9.30 0.58 -6.68
CA ALA A 56 8.91 1.68 -7.55
C ALA A 56 7.88 1.23 -8.61
N LEU A 57 8.16 0.10 -9.28
CA LEU A 57 7.24 -0.49 -10.25
C LEU A 57 5.89 -0.87 -9.62
N GLY A 58 5.90 -1.39 -8.40
CA GLY A 58 4.69 -1.73 -7.66
C GLY A 58 3.81 -0.53 -7.33
N HIS A 59 4.40 0.64 -7.07
CA HIS A 59 3.65 1.86 -6.75
C HIS A 59 3.29 2.72 -7.96
N LEU A 60 3.81 2.38 -9.15
CA LEU A 60 3.58 3.12 -10.39
C LEU A 60 2.09 3.27 -10.76
N PRO A 61 1.20 2.26 -10.59
CA PRO A 61 -0.25 2.41 -10.82
C PRO A 61 -0.88 3.55 -10.00
N THR A 62 -0.55 3.63 -8.71
CA THR A 62 -1.06 4.66 -7.80
C THR A 62 -0.51 6.04 -8.17
N MET A 63 0.79 6.11 -8.52
CA MET A 63 1.42 7.37 -8.97
C MET A 63 0.76 7.89 -10.25
N LEU A 64 0.59 7.04 -11.27
CA LEU A 64 -0.07 7.41 -12.53
C LEU A 64 -1.50 7.91 -12.30
N THR A 65 -2.25 7.23 -11.43
CA THR A 65 -3.62 7.62 -11.08
C THR A 65 -3.65 8.99 -10.42
N LEU A 66 -2.77 9.23 -9.43
CA LEU A 66 -2.67 10.51 -8.74
C LEU A 66 -2.24 11.62 -9.70
N SER A 67 -1.23 11.37 -10.54
CA SER A 67 -0.74 12.34 -11.52
C SER A 67 -1.83 12.76 -12.50
N LEU A 68 -2.62 11.80 -12.98
CA LEU A 68 -3.71 12.06 -13.90
C LEU A 68 -4.82 12.87 -13.24
N PHE A 69 -5.20 12.50 -12.02
CA PHE A 69 -6.21 13.21 -11.24
C PHE A 69 -5.79 14.66 -10.94
N VAL A 70 -4.57 14.86 -10.44
CA VAL A 70 -4.02 16.19 -10.15
C VAL A 70 -3.89 17.02 -11.42
N ALA A 71 -3.45 16.42 -12.54
CA ALA A 71 -3.37 17.12 -13.81
C ALA A 71 -4.73 17.62 -14.30
N ILE A 72 -5.79 16.82 -14.16
CA ILE A 72 -7.17 17.24 -14.48
C ILE A 72 -7.56 18.45 -13.62
N VAL A 73 -7.36 18.36 -12.30
CA VAL A 73 -7.73 19.43 -11.37
C VAL A 73 -6.95 20.72 -11.62
N ILE A 74 -5.66 20.63 -11.90
CA ILE A 74 -4.81 21.79 -12.21
C ILE A 74 -5.20 22.42 -13.54
N THR A 75 -5.34 21.62 -14.60
CA THR A 75 -5.69 22.11 -15.94
C THR A 75 -7.07 22.76 -15.94
N LEU A 76 -8.11 22.07 -15.48
CA LEU A 76 -9.45 22.65 -15.43
C LEU A 76 -9.51 23.82 -14.44
N GLY A 77 -8.86 23.72 -13.28
CA GLY A 77 -8.78 24.80 -12.31
C GLY A 77 -8.11 26.06 -12.88
N ARG A 78 -7.12 25.91 -13.76
CA ARG A 78 -6.53 27.01 -14.53
C ARG A 78 -7.53 27.61 -15.51
N MET A 79 -8.22 26.79 -16.31
CA MET A 79 -9.26 27.25 -17.22
C MET A 79 -10.38 28.02 -16.50
N TYR A 80 -10.70 27.67 -15.25
CA TYR A 80 -11.63 28.45 -14.41
C TYR A 80 -11.05 29.81 -13.99
N ARG A 81 -9.78 29.87 -13.58
CA ARG A 81 -9.12 31.12 -13.17
C ARG A 81 -8.95 32.09 -14.33
N ASP A 82 -8.54 31.58 -15.48
CA ASP A 82 -8.30 32.35 -16.70
C ASP A 82 -9.62 32.68 -17.45
N SER A 83 -10.76 32.37 -16.83
CA SER A 83 -12.12 32.60 -17.33
C SER A 83 -12.44 31.91 -18.66
N GLU A 84 -11.61 30.97 -19.13
CA GLU A 84 -11.89 30.16 -20.32
C GLU A 84 -13.16 29.31 -20.16
N MET A 85 -13.38 28.74 -18.97
CA MET A 85 -14.59 27.96 -18.68
C MET A 85 -15.86 28.80 -18.86
N VAL A 86 -15.83 30.10 -18.54
CA VAL A 86 -16.97 31.01 -18.72
C VAL A 86 -17.28 31.18 -20.20
N ILE A 87 -16.25 31.29 -21.05
CA ILE A 87 -16.40 31.40 -22.50
C ILE A 87 -17.01 30.11 -23.07
N TRP A 88 -16.51 28.93 -22.65
CA TRP A 88 -17.06 27.64 -23.09
C TRP A 88 -18.53 27.47 -22.68
N PHE A 89 -18.88 27.81 -21.44
CA PHE A 89 -20.26 27.75 -20.95
C PHE A 89 -21.18 28.72 -21.70
N ALA A 90 -20.74 29.96 -21.96
CA ALA A 90 -21.50 30.92 -22.76
C ALA A 90 -21.71 30.45 -24.21
N GLY A 91 -20.77 29.68 -24.76
CA GLY A 91 -20.89 29.02 -26.06
C GLY A 91 -21.75 27.74 -26.06
N GLY A 92 -22.42 27.41 -24.95
CA GLY A 92 -23.29 26.23 -24.82
C GLY A 92 -22.57 24.91 -24.54
N VAL A 93 -21.28 24.94 -24.20
CA VAL A 93 -20.49 23.74 -23.91
C VAL A 93 -20.54 23.43 -22.41
N GLY A 94 -21.48 22.59 -21.97
CA GLY A 94 -21.63 22.17 -20.57
C GLY A 94 -20.44 21.36 -20.02
N LEU A 95 -20.38 21.21 -18.69
CA LEU A 95 -19.25 20.55 -18.01
C LEU A 95 -19.11 19.07 -18.41
N ALA A 96 -20.24 18.40 -18.68
CA ALA A 96 -20.24 17.01 -19.15
C ALA A 96 -19.46 16.82 -20.47
N ARG A 97 -19.32 17.87 -21.31
CA ARG A 97 -18.55 17.79 -22.56
C ARG A 97 -17.06 17.55 -22.31
N PHE A 98 -16.53 17.94 -21.15
CA PHE A 98 -15.13 17.74 -20.77
C PHE A 98 -14.80 16.28 -20.43
N VAL A 99 -15.81 15.45 -20.13
CA VAL A 99 -15.61 14.01 -19.86
C VAL A 99 -14.97 13.31 -21.05
N ARG A 100 -15.45 13.58 -22.28
CA ARG A 100 -14.95 12.93 -23.49
C ARG A 100 -13.46 13.21 -23.79
N PRO A 101 -12.97 14.47 -23.82
CA PRO A 101 -11.55 14.74 -24.04
C PRO A 101 -10.68 14.24 -22.88
N VAL A 102 -11.14 14.34 -21.62
CA VAL A 102 -10.42 13.76 -20.46
C VAL A 102 -10.25 12.26 -20.63
N LEU A 103 -11.34 11.52 -20.84
CA LEU A 103 -11.29 10.06 -21.05
C LEU A 103 -10.40 9.68 -22.25
N ARG A 104 -10.46 10.42 -23.37
CA ARG A 104 -9.59 10.16 -24.52
C ARG A 104 -8.10 10.34 -24.22
N THR A 105 -7.73 11.37 -23.45
CA THR A 105 -6.32 11.57 -23.04
C THR A 105 -5.90 10.53 -22.01
N SER A 106 -6.79 10.19 -21.08
CA SER A 106 -6.53 9.27 -19.97
C SER A 106 -6.52 7.81 -20.38
N TRP A 107 -7.22 7.42 -21.44
CA TRP A 107 -7.41 6.02 -21.84
C TRP A 107 -6.09 5.23 -22.00
N PRO A 108 -5.06 5.72 -22.72
CA PRO A 108 -3.77 5.01 -22.79
C PRO A 108 -3.13 4.82 -21.41
N VAL A 109 -3.25 5.80 -20.51
CA VAL A 109 -2.69 5.73 -19.16
C VAL A 109 -3.46 4.71 -18.31
N LEU A 110 -4.80 4.65 -18.43
CA LEU A 110 -5.61 3.62 -17.77
C LEU A 110 -5.25 2.21 -18.24
N LEU A 111 -4.98 2.02 -19.52
CA LEU A 111 -4.50 0.73 -20.05
C LEU A 111 -3.13 0.35 -19.46
N VAL A 112 -2.21 1.31 -19.36
CA VAL A 112 -0.92 1.09 -18.69
C VAL A 112 -1.12 0.73 -17.21
N ILE A 113 -2.00 1.44 -16.49
CA ILE A 113 -2.34 1.12 -15.09
C ILE A 113 -2.88 -0.32 -14.98
N ALA A 114 -3.79 -0.71 -15.87
CA ALA A 114 -4.34 -2.07 -15.89
C ALA A 114 -3.24 -3.12 -16.14
N ALA A 115 -2.37 -2.90 -17.14
CA ALA A 115 -1.27 -3.80 -17.43
C ALA A 115 -0.28 -3.92 -16.25
N LEU A 116 0.03 -2.78 -15.61
CA LEU A 116 0.89 -2.77 -14.43
C LEU A 116 0.27 -3.55 -13.27
N LEU A 117 -1.03 -3.43 -13.02
CA LEU A 117 -1.71 -4.13 -11.93
C LEU A 117 -1.87 -5.63 -12.18
N LEU A 118 -2.16 -6.02 -13.42
CA LEU A 118 -2.46 -7.40 -13.75
C LEU A 118 -1.21 -8.26 -13.96
N PHE A 119 -0.12 -7.66 -14.44
CA PHE A 119 1.11 -8.37 -14.81
C PHE A 119 2.33 -7.94 -13.99
N VAL A 120 2.60 -6.64 -13.92
CA VAL A 120 3.85 -6.15 -13.30
C VAL A 120 3.80 -6.21 -11.78
N TRP A 121 2.63 -5.97 -11.18
CA TRP A 121 2.41 -6.05 -9.74
C TRP A 121 2.65 -7.46 -9.19
N PRO A 122 2.02 -8.54 -9.71
CA PRO A 122 2.29 -9.88 -9.21
C PRO A 122 3.73 -10.32 -9.50
N TRP A 123 4.25 -10.02 -10.69
CA TRP A 123 5.65 -10.30 -11.05
C TRP A 123 6.64 -9.61 -10.09
N GLY A 124 6.46 -8.31 -9.83
CA GLY A 124 7.35 -7.54 -8.97
C GLY A 124 7.31 -8.02 -7.51
N ASN A 125 6.12 -8.38 -7.01
CA ASN A 125 5.97 -8.95 -5.67
C ASN A 125 6.58 -10.34 -5.56
N ARG A 126 6.45 -11.18 -6.60
CA ARG A 126 7.05 -12.52 -6.65
C ARG A 126 8.56 -12.46 -6.66
N ASN A 127 9.15 -11.66 -7.54
CA ASN A 127 10.60 -11.46 -7.59
C ASN A 127 11.14 -10.85 -6.28
N SER A 128 10.41 -9.90 -5.69
CA SER A 128 10.78 -9.34 -4.38
C SER A 128 10.74 -10.40 -3.27
N LEU A 129 9.77 -11.31 -3.31
CA LEU A 129 9.65 -12.41 -2.36
C LEU A 129 10.78 -13.42 -2.54
N GLU A 130 11.05 -13.86 -3.76
CA GLU A 130 12.15 -14.78 -4.07
C GLU A 130 13.52 -14.18 -3.73
N LEU A 131 13.70 -12.87 -3.95
CA LEU A 131 14.92 -12.18 -3.57
C LEU A 131 15.08 -12.19 -2.05
N ARG A 132 14.01 -11.85 -1.32
CA ARG A 132 14.00 -11.92 0.14
C ARG A 132 14.28 -13.34 0.62
N GLN A 133 13.59 -14.35 0.10
CA GLN A 133 13.78 -15.76 0.48
C GLN A 133 15.22 -16.24 0.23
N ARG A 134 15.82 -15.88 -0.91
CA ARG A 134 17.25 -16.15 -1.18
C ARG A 134 18.16 -15.45 -0.18
N TYR A 135 17.81 -14.23 0.25
CA TYR A 135 18.50 -13.58 1.35
C TYR A 135 18.29 -14.32 2.65
N GLU A 136 17.06 -14.62 3.07
CA GLU A 136 16.74 -15.28 4.33
C GLU A 136 17.45 -16.64 4.44
N GLN A 137 17.47 -17.44 3.37
CA GLN A 137 18.14 -18.75 3.38
C GLN A 137 19.66 -18.64 3.43
N ARG A 138 20.26 -17.59 2.84
CA ARG A 138 21.70 -17.28 2.99
C ARG A 138 22.03 -16.58 4.32
N SER A 139 21.04 -15.98 4.96
CA SER A 139 21.09 -15.06 6.12
C SER A 139 20.44 -15.66 7.38
N ASP A 140 19.95 -16.89 7.36
CA ASP A 140 19.42 -17.59 8.55
C ASP A 140 20.51 -17.69 9.63
N LEU A 141 21.78 -17.68 9.19
CA LEU A 141 22.95 -17.55 10.05
C LEU A 141 23.17 -16.13 10.57
N SER A 142 22.59 -15.09 9.97
CA SER A 142 22.92 -13.67 10.14
C SER A 142 21.85 -12.80 10.83
N ARG A 143 20.63 -13.31 11.07
CA ARG A 143 19.46 -12.50 11.49
C ARG A 143 19.34 -12.17 12.98
N VAL A 144 20.27 -12.64 13.80
CA VAL A 144 20.50 -12.06 15.12
C VAL A 144 21.71 -11.18 15.01
N THR A 145 21.55 -9.85 15.02
CA THR A 145 22.70 -8.94 15.10
C THR A 145 23.45 -9.29 16.39
N PRO A 146 24.67 -9.84 16.32
CA PRO A 146 25.34 -10.32 17.51
C PRO A 146 25.54 -9.16 18.49
N GLY A 147 25.26 -9.38 19.77
CA GLY A 147 25.48 -8.36 20.80
C GLY A 147 24.40 -7.29 20.92
N VAL A 148 23.20 -7.47 20.33
CA VAL A 148 22.05 -6.57 20.52
C VAL A 148 20.82 -7.35 20.94
N PHE A 149 20.08 -6.84 21.93
CA PHE A 149 18.78 -7.38 22.34
C PHE A 149 17.74 -7.11 21.24
N GLN A 150 17.06 -8.15 20.78
CA GLN A 150 16.02 -8.09 19.75
C GLN A 150 14.68 -8.51 20.35
N THR A 151 13.63 -7.71 20.14
CA THR A 151 12.28 -7.99 20.64
C THR A 151 11.41 -8.56 19.53
N SER A 152 10.57 -9.54 19.84
CA SER A 152 9.56 -10.05 18.91
C SER A 152 8.52 -8.98 18.58
N SER A 153 7.85 -9.12 17.44
CA SER A 153 6.86 -8.15 16.95
C SER A 153 5.67 -7.91 17.89
N ASP A 154 5.38 -8.87 18.77
CA ASP A 154 4.32 -8.79 19.78
C ASP A 154 4.82 -8.31 21.15
N GLY A 155 6.11 -7.99 21.29
CA GLY A 155 6.72 -7.59 22.56
C GLY A 155 6.90 -8.71 23.57
N SER A 156 6.39 -9.91 23.30
CA SER A 156 6.32 -11.00 24.29
C SER A 156 7.66 -11.73 24.49
N ARG A 157 8.65 -11.51 23.62
CA ARG A 157 9.94 -12.20 23.69
C ARG A 157 11.10 -11.28 23.37
N VAL A 158 12.20 -11.41 24.10
CA VAL A 158 13.47 -10.74 23.85
C VAL A 158 14.56 -11.80 23.68
N PHE A 159 15.39 -11.66 22.65
CA PHE A 159 16.50 -12.57 22.34
C PHE A 159 17.81 -11.79 22.30
N PHE A 160 18.86 -12.38 22.86
CA PHE A 160 20.23 -11.92 22.77
C PHE A 160 21.13 -13.10 22.47
N ILE A 161 22.00 -12.93 21.48
CA ILE A 161 22.89 -13.99 21.00
C ILE A 161 24.21 -13.34 20.61
N GLU A 162 25.32 -13.94 21.02
CA GLU A 162 26.65 -13.63 20.51
C GLU A 162 27.02 -14.65 19.43
N ARG A 163 27.78 -14.22 18.41
CA ARG A 163 28.30 -15.14 17.39
C ARG A 163 29.77 -15.40 17.61
N ASP A 164 30.18 -16.65 17.42
CA ASP A 164 31.58 -16.93 17.15
C ASP A 164 31.87 -16.64 15.66
N LYS A 165 32.99 -15.99 15.37
CA LYS A 165 33.44 -15.66 14.01
C LYS A 165 34.17 -16.83 13.34
N ARG A 166 34.50 -17.89 14.08
CA ARG A 166 35.44 -18.94 13.64
C ARG A 166 34.81 -20.21 13.09
N GLU A 167 33.59 -20.56 13.48
CA GLU A 167 32.89 -21.76 13.02
C GLU A 167 31.42 -21.39 12.73
N GLY A 168 30.95 -21.75 11.54
CA GLY A 168 29.64 -21.32 11.03
C GLY A 168 28.48 -21.69 11.96
N ALA A 169 27.38 -20.94 11.83
CA ALA A 169 26.05 -21.23 12.38
C ALA A 169 25.84 -21.24 13.89
N ASP A 170 26.89 -21.30 14.69
CA ASP A 170 26.74 -21.50 16.13
C ASP A 170 26.67 -20.17 16.90
N ALA A 171 25.58 -20.05 17.68
CA ALA A 171 25.38 -19.00 18.67
C ALA A 171 26.13 -19.34 19.95
N ARG A 172 26.70 -18.34 20.61
CA ARG A 172 27.23 -18.39 21.98
C ARG A 172 26.46 -17.43 22.87
N ASN A 173 26.43 -17.73 24.17
CA ASN A 173 25.81 -16.88 25.19
C ASN A 173 24.38 -16.48 24.81
N VAL A 174 23.54 -17.49 24.59
CA VAL A 174 22.14 -17.30 24.21
C VAL A 174 21.34 -16.91 25.44
N PHE A 175 20.58 -15.82 25.33
CA PHE A 175 19.66 -15.36 26.36
C PHE A 175 18.30 -15.06 25.74
N ILE A 176 17.24 -15.61 26.33
CA ILE A 176 15.87 -15.51 25.84
C ILE A 176 14.98 -15.17 27.02
N VAL A 177 14.23 -14.09 26.91
CA VAL A 177 13.13 -13.77 27.82
C VAL A 177 11.84 -13.99 27.05
N ALA A 178 10.91 -14.74 27.63
CA ALA A 178 9.56 -14.91 27.10
C ALA A 178 8.55 -14.59 28.20
N GLN A 179 7.69 -13.61 27.96
CA GLN A 179 6.65 -13.19 28.88
C GLN A 179 5.29 -13.47 28.28
N THR A 180 4.48 -14.21 29.03
CA THR A 180 3.06 -14.47 28.79
C THR A 180 2.24 -13.74 29.85
N ALA A 181 0.91 -13.72 29.71
CA ALA A 181 0.03 -13.07 30.69
C ALA A 181 0.14 -13.67 32.11
N GLU A 182 0.60 -14.92 32.22
CA GLU A 182 0.64 -15.67 33.48
C GLU A 182 2.06 -16.06 33.91
N THR A 183 3.03 -16.06 32.98
CA THR A 183 4.38 -16.59 33.26
C THR A 183 5.46 -15.75 32.59
N GLU A 184 6.59 -15.61 33.29
CA GLU A 184 7.83 -15.06 32.74
C GLU A 184 8.91 -16.15 32.74
N ALA A 185 9.51 -16.38 31.58
CA ALA A 185 10.52 -17.41 31.39
C ALA A 185 11.83 -16.80 30.92
N VAL A 186 12.90 -16.99 31.69
CA VAL A 186 14.25 -16.58 31.32
C VAL A 186 15.07 -17.83 31.02
N THR A 187 15.47 -18.00 29.76
CA THR A 187 16.33 -19.09 29.31
C THR A 187 17.71 -18.55 28.98
N SER A 188 18.75 -19.18 29.54
CA SER A 188 20.14 -18.89 29.23
C SER A 188 20.87 -20.17 28.82
N ALA A 189 21.69 -20.13 27.77
CA ALA A 189 22.42 -21.28 27.28
C ALA A 189 23.81 -20.89 26.77
N ARG A 190 24.77 -21.80 26.89
CA ARG A 190 26.15 -21.56 26.47
C ARG A 190 26.28 -21.53 24.95
N SER A 191 25.64 -22.47 24.27
CA SER A 191 25.61 -22.55 22.81
C SER A 191 24.20 -22.76 22.30
N GLY A 192 23.96 -22.33 21.07
CA GLY A 192 22.71 -22.59 20.36
C GLY A 192 22.95 -22.78 18.87
N ARG A 193 22.18 -23.65 18.23
CA ARG A 193 22.18 -23.83 16.79
C ARG A 193 20.77 -23.99 16.25
N LEU A 194 20.56 -23.57 15.02
CA LEU A 194 19.32 -23.80 14.30
C LEU A 194 19.43 -25.11 13.54
N GLU A 195 18.56 -26.06 13.88
CA GLU A 195 18.41 -27.31 13.14
C GLU A 195 17.08 -27.31 12.38
N ARG A 196 17.08 -27.95 11.21
CA ARG A 196 15.88 -28.18 10.42
C ARG A 196 15.58 -29.66 10.38
N GLU A 197 14.37 -30.04 10.78
CA GLU A 197 13.89 -31.42 10.76
C GLU A 197 12.57 -31.44 9.98
N GLY A 198 12.63 -31.88 8.71
CA GLY A 198 11.49 -31.77 7.79
C GLY A 198 11.12 -30.31 7.48
N SER A 199 9.84 -29.97 7.67
CA SER A 199 9.33 -28.59 7.57
C SER A 199 9.68 -27.73 8.78
N ASP A 200 10.02 -28.37 9.90
CA ASP A 200 10.09 -27.72 11.20
C ASP A 200 11.50 -27.22 11.47
N ARG A 201 11.57 -26.05 12.12
CA ARG A 201 12.81 -25.42 12.54
C ARG A 201 12.90 -25.47 14.05
N PHE A 202 13.99 -26.01 14.56
CA PHE A 202 14.26 -26.10 15.99
C PHE A 202 15.46 -25.23 16.35
N LEU A 203 15.32 -24.41 17.38
CA LEU A 203 16.45 -23.82 18.07
C LEU A 203 16.90 -24.82 19.13
N VAL A 204 18.08 -25.42 18.92
CA VAL A 204 18.69 -26.37 19.84
C VAL A 204 19.68 -25.62 20.70
N LEU A 205 19.38 -25.52 22.00
CA LEU A 205 20.22 -24.89 23.01
C LEU A 205 20.95 -25.95 23.80
N GLU A 206 22.22 -25.71 24.09
CA GLU A 206 23.06 -26.65 24.83
C GLU A 206 23.61 -26.02 26.11
N ARG A 207 23.66 -26.85 27.16
CA ARG A 207 24.21 -26.55 28.48
C ARG A 207 23.68 -25.21 29.00
N GLY A 208 22.41 -25.23 29.37
CA GLY A 208 21.68 -24.05 29.80
C GLY A 208 20.78 -24.28 30.99
N GLN A 209 20.08 -23.23 31.35
CA GLN A 209 19.07 -23.21 32.41
C GLN A 209 17.89 -22.34 31.98
N ARG A 210 16.72 -22.72 32.44
CA ARG A 210 15.46 -22.02 32.24
C ARG A 210 14.84 -21.74 33.61
N ASN A 211 14.54 -20.48 33.87
CA ASN A 211 13.88 -20.03 35.08
C ASN A 211 12.48 -19.54 34.69
N ASP A 212 11.45 -20.29 35.08
CA ASP A 212 10.05 -19.94 34.88
C ASP A 212 9.49 -19.36 36.18
N VAL A 213 8.82 -18.22 36.09
CA VAL A 213 8.18 -17.52 37.20
C VAL A 213 6.69 -17.39 36.90
N ASP A 214 5.84 -17.91 37.77
CA ASP A 214 4.41 -17.63 37.73
C ASP A 214 4.16 -16.21 38.26
N LEU A 215 3.58 -15.35 37.42
CA LEU A 215 3.38 -13.94 37.72
C LEU A 215 2.22 -13.70 38.69
N LYS A 216 1.35 -14.69 38.92
CA LYS A 216 0.21 -14.60 39.84
C LYS A 216 0.58 -15.10 41.23
N THR A 217 1.26 -16.24 41.32
CA THR A 217 1.61 -16.87 42.61
C THR A 217 3.01 -16.49 43.09
N GLY A 218 3.90 -16.06 42.18
CA GLY A 218 5.31 -15.81 42.47
C GLY A 218 6.15 -17.08 42.58
N GLU A 219 5.57 -18.25 42.30
CA GLU A 219 6.30 -19.52 42.28
C GLU A 219 7.38 -19.52 41.20
N LYS A 220 8.53 -20.11 41.50
CA LYS A 220 9.69 -20.16 40.61
C LYS A 220 10.11 -21.60 40.38
N ALA A 221 10.28 -21.96 39.11
CA ALA A 221 10.80 -23.26 38.70
C ALA A 221 12.11 -23.04 37.95
N LEU A 222 13.20 -23.62 38.48
CA LEU A 222 14.50 -23.63 37.82
C LEU A 222 14.76 -25.00 37.21
N SER A 223 14.94 -25.04 35.90
CA SER A 223 15.28 -26.25 35.14
C SER A 223 16.66 -26.11 34.52
N SER A 224 17.58 -27.01 34.83
CA SER A 224 18.85 -27.15 34.10
C SER A 224 18.70 -28.18 32.98
N PHE A 225 19.36 -27.95 31.86
CA PHE A 225 19.30 -28.86 30.71
C PHE A 225 20.66 -29.00 30.02
N GLU A 226 20.97 -30.22 29.58
CA GLU A 226 22.09 -30.44 28.66
C GLU A 226 21.72 -30.04 27.23
N THR A 227 20.52 -30.40 26.79
CA THR A 227 19.97 -30.03 25.48
C THR A 227 18.51 -29.60 25.63
N TYR A 228 18.15 -28.47 25.05
CA TYR A 228 16.77 -27.96 25.03
C TYR A 228 16.40 -27.55 23.61
N ARG A 229 15.36 -28.18 23.07
CA ARG A 229 14.88 -27.94 21.71
C ARG A 229 13.62 -27.09 21.77
N VAL A 230 13.64 -25.92 21.15
CA VAL A 230 12.48 -25.05 21.01
C VAL A 230 12.03 -25.06 19.57
N LEU A 231 10.77 -25.45 19.33
CA LEU A 231 10.16 -25.33 18.01
C LEU A 231 9.96 -23.85 17.68
N VAL A 232 10.51 -23.41 16.55
CA VAL A 232 10.35 -22.06 16.02
C VAL A 232 9.03 -22.00 15.25
N ASP A 233 7.95 -21.72 16.00
CA ASP A 233 6.56 -21.43 15.57
C ASP A 233 6.14 -21.96 14.17
N GLU A 234 5.52 -23.13 14.16
CA GLU A 234 5.04 -23.89 12.99
C GLU A 234 4.09 -23.09 12.09
N LYS A 235 3.31 -22.15 12.64
CA LYS A 235 2.42 -21.29 11.86
C LYS A 235 3.19 -20.36 10.92
N ARG A 236 4.31 -19.78 11.39
CA ARG A 236 5.15 -18.90 10.56
C ARG A 236 5.87 -19.68 9.46
N ALA A 237 6.25 -20.93 9.71
CA ALA A 237 6.88 -21.79 8.72
C ALA A 237 5.89 -22.19 7.60
N ARG A 238 4.66 -22.59 7.95
CA ARG A 238 3.61 -22.92 6.96
C ARG A 238 3.09 -21.70 6.19
N ASP A 239 2.97 -20.54 6.83
CA ASP A 239 2.61 -19.29 6.16
C ASP A 239 3.76 -18.76 5.26
N ALA A 240 5.01 -19.08 5.57
CA ALA A 240 6.17 -18.75 4.72
C ALA A 240 6.26 -19.61 3.44
N GLU A 241 5.66 -20.81 3.44
CA GLU A 241 5.60 -21.70 2.28
C GLU A 241 4.49 -21.31 1.29
N ARG A 242 3.40 -20.69 1.77
CA ARG A 242 2.35 -20.17 0.87
C ARG A 242 2.77 -18.83 0.28
N GLN A 243 2.74 -18.73 -1.05
CA GLN A 243 2.93 -17.45 -1.71
C GLN A 243 1.86 -16.45 -1.25
N PRO A 244 2.24 -15.23 -0.85
CA PRO A 244 1.27 -14.22 -0.46
C PRO A 244 0.41 -13.83 -1.67
N PRO A 245 -0.90 -13.55 -1.50
CA PRO A 245 -1.81 -13.28 -2.61
C PRO A 245 -1.32 -12.22 -3.61
N LYS A 246 -0.63 -11.18 -3.12
CA LYS A 246 -0.03 -10.13 -3.94
C LYS A 246 1.05 -10.60 -4.93
N ALA A 247 1.66 -11.77 -4.71
CA ALA A 247 2.66 -12.38 -5.58
C ALA A 247 2.06 -13.37 -6.59
N MET A 248 0.79 -13.77 -6.40
CA MET A 248 0.07 -14.68 -7.29
C MET A 248 -0.47 -13.94 -8.51
N ASP A 249 -0.51 -14.65 -9.64
CA ASP A 249 -1.07 -14.10 -10.87
C ASP A 249 -2.59 -13.94 -10.75
N THR A 250 -3.13 -12.96 -11.47
CA THR A 250 -4.55 -12.60 -11.33
C THR A 250 -5.49 -13.75 -11.70
N LEU A 251 -5.08 -14.61 -12.65
CA LEU A 251 -5.84 -15.80 -13.05
C LEU A 251 -5.86 -16.86 -11.95
N ASP A 252 -4.74 -17.08 -11.26
CA ASP A 252 -4.67 -18.04 -10.17
C ASP A 252 -5.56 -17.62 -8.99
N LEU A 253 -5.57 -16.31 -8.69
CA LEU A 253 -6.46 -15.74 -7.67
C LEU A 253 -7.95 -15.90 -8.00
N LEU A 254 -8.31 -15.88 -9.29
CA LEU A 254 -9.69 -16.09 -9.75
C LEU A 254 -10.09 -17.57 -9.64
N ASN A 255 -9.15 -18.48 -9.89
CA ASN A 255 -9.37 -19.93 -9.83
C ASN A 255 -9.39 -20.46 -8.39
N ASP A 256 -8.67 -19.83 -7.47
CA ASP A 256 -8.67 -20.16 -6.03
C ASP A 256 -9.23 -19.00 -5.19
N PRO A 257 -10.57 -18.87 -5.06
CA PRO A 257 -11.22 -17.71 -4.48
C PRO A 257 -11.24 -17.75 -2.94
N THR A 258 -10.09 -17.97 -2.29
CA THR A 258 -9.96 -17.79 -0.84
C THR A 258 -10.23 -16.35 -0.43
N ARG A 259 -10.59 -16.10 0.84
CA ARG A 259 -10.87 -14.72 1.32
C ARG A 259 -9.70 -13.76 1.09
N GLN A 260 -8.47 -14.22 1.34
CA GLN A 260 -7.27 -13.42 1.12
C GLN A 260 -7.05 -13.11 -0.37
N ASN A 261 -7.29 -14.09 -1.26
CA ASN A 261 -7.19 -13.93 -2.71
C ASN A 261 -8.27 -12.98 -3.25
N GLN A 262 -9.51 -13.11 -2.75
CA GLN A 262 -10.59 -12.18 -3.07
C GLN A 262 -10.29 -10.76 -2.58
N GLY A 263 -9.62 -10.60 -1.44
CA GLY A 263 -9.18 -9.29 -0.95
C GLY A 263 -8.18 -8.65 -1.90
N GLU A 264 -7.20 -9.41 -2.39
CA GLU A 264 -6.23 -8.95 -3.38
C GLU A 264 -6.90 -8.58 -4.72
N LEU A 265 -7.84 -9.41 -5.20
CA LEU A 265 -8.63 -9.09 -6.40
C LEU A 265 -9.46 -7.81 -6.21
N ALA A 266 -10.12 -7.66 -5.05
CA ALA A 266 -10.86 -6.45 -4.70
C ALA A 266 -9.95 -5.21 -4.76
N TRP A 267 -8.70 -5.33 -4.30
CA TRP A 267 -7.73 -4.24 -4.38
C TRP A 267 -7.28 -3.94 -5.81
N ARG A 268 -6.91 -4.96 -6.60
CA ARG A 268 -6.45 -4.78 -8.00
C ARG A 268 -7.54 -4.15 -8.87
N PHE A 269 -8.75 -4.72 -8.84
CA PHE A 269 -9.89 -4.15 -9.56
C PHE A 269 -10.32 -2.81 -8.98
N GLY A 270 -10.20 -2.64 -7.66
CA GLY A 270 -10.55 -1.41 -6.99
C GLY A 270 -9.62 -0.25 -7.34
N LEU A 271 -8.33 -0.50 -7.55
CA LEU A 271 -7.42 0.53 -8.05
C LEU A 271 -7.73 0.92 -9.50
N LEU A 272 -8.11 -0.05 -10.34
CA LEU A 272 -8.48 0.18 -11.74
C LEU A 272 -9.78 1.00 -11.87
N THR A 273 -10.85 0.60 -11.19
CA THR A 273 -12.11 1.35 -11.13
C THR A 273 -11.93 2.67 -10.40
N GLY A 274 -11.08 2.68 -9.38
CA GLY A 274 -10.64 3.85 -8.63
C GLY A 274 -10.04 4.91 -9.55
N ALA A 275 -9.13 4.50 -10.44
CA ALA A 275 -8.52 5.39 -11.40
C ALA A 275 -9.53 6.00 -12.36
N GLY A 276 -10.50 5.22 -12.85
CA GLY A 276 -11.59 5.73 -13.68
C GLY A 276 -12.48 6.75 -12.96
N ASN A 277 -12.92 6.43 -11.73
CA ASN A 277 -13.74 7.33 -10.92
C ASN A 277 -13.03 8.64 -10.57
N MET A 278 -11.71 8.58 -10.35
CA MET A 278 -10.91 9.77 -10.10
C MET A 278 -10.93 10.75 -11.26
N LEU A 279 -11.02 10.30 -12.51
CA LEU A 279 -11.16 11.21 -13.66
C LEU A 279 -12.42 12.05 -13.57
N LEU A 280 -13.56 11.41 -13.23
CA LEU A 280 -14.85 12.09 -13.13
C LEU A 280 -14.91 13.01 -11.92
N LEU A 281 -14.42 12.54 -10.77
CA LEU A 281 -14.29 13.35 -9.56
C LEU A 281 -13.39 14.57 -9.82
N GLY A 282 -12.30 14.40 -10.58
CA GLY A 282 -11.38 15.48 -10.92
C GLY A 282 -12.06 16.59 -11.70
N ILE A 283 -12.91 16.25 -12.67
CA ILE A 283 -13.69 17.23 -13.44
C ILE A 283 -14.65 18.01 -12.52
N GLY A 284 -15.36 17.32 -11.63
CA GLY A 284 -16.32 17.95 -10.71
C GLY A 284 -15.66 18.83 -9.64
N LEU A 285 -14.51 18.39 -9.10
CA LEU A 285 -13.78 19.07 -8.03
C LEU A 285 -12.93 20.24 -8.53
N ALA A 286 -12.58 20.27 -9.82
CA ALA A 286 -11.81 21.37 -10.40
C ALA A 286 -12.56 22.72 -10.41
N ALA A 287 -13.90 22.69 -10.35
CA ALA A 287 -14.75 23.88 -10.45
C ALA A 287 -14.42 24.95 -9.39
N ALA A 288 -13.89 26.08 -9.85
CA ALA A 288 -13.46 27.20 -9.01
C ALA A 288 -14.18 28.49 -9.37
N ASN A 289 -14.34 29.40 -8.41
CA ASN A 289 -14.84 30.74 -8.68
C ASN A 289 -13.70 31.61 -9.25
N PRO A 290 -13.84 32.19 -10.46
CA PRO A 290 -12.78 33.01 -11.08
C PRO A 290 -12.35 34.20 -10.18
N ARG A 291 -13.28 34.71 -9.37
CA ARG A 291 -13.09 35.90 -8.51
C ARG A 291 -12.36 35.63 -7.20
N ARG A 292 -12.09 34.36 -6.84
CA ARG A 292 -11.34 33.99 -5.64
C ARG A 292 -10.28 32.95 -6.01
N ALA A 293 -9.15 33.43 -6.53
CA ALA A 293 -8.00 32.59 -6.83
C ALA A 293 -7.50 31.95 -5.52
N SER A 294 -7.78 30.67 -5.33
CA SER A 294 -7.31 29.92 -4.17
C SER A 294 -7.10 28.45 -4.54
N ASN A 295 -6.04 27.86 -3.99
CA ASN A 295 -5.66 26.47 -4.24
C ASN A 295 -6.49 25.47 -3.41
N TRP A 296 -7.57 25.90 -2.76
CA TRP A 296 -8.45 25.03 -1.96
C TRP A 296 -9.00 23.84 -2.73
N ASN A 297 -9.32 24.00 -4.02
CA ASN A 297 -9.81 22.90 -4.85
C ASN A 297 -8.77 21.79 -5.03
N LEU A 298 -7.48 22.15 -5.15
CA LEU A 298 -6.41 21.17 -5.24
C LEU A 298 -6.23 20.43 -3.91
N LEU A 299 -6.33 21.15 -2.79
CA LEU A 299 -6.26 20.54 -1.45
C LEU A 299 -7.44 19.59 -1.20
N LEU A 300 -8.66 20.01 -1.52
CA LEU A 300 -9.86 19.18 -1.42
C LEU A 300 -9.78 17.96 -2.36
N ALA A 301 -9.25 18.14 -3.57
CA ALA A 301 -8.99 17.03 -4.48
C ALA A 301 -8.00 16.03 -3.87
N LEU A 302 -6.84 16.48 -3.40
CA LEU A 302 -5.84 15.63 -2.76
C LEU A 302 -6.42 14.89 -1.54
N LEU A 303 -7.21 15.57 -0.70
CA LEU A 303 -7.91 14.94 0.41
C LEU A 303 -8.89 13.87 -0.09
N GLY A 304 -9.67 14.16 -1.13
CA GLY A 304 -10.57 13.21 -1.77
C GLY A 304 -9.85 11.98 -2.32
N PHE A 305 -8.67 12.17 -2.92
CA PHE A 305 -7.81 11.07 -3.36
C PHE A 305 -7.36 10.21 -2.16
N VAL A 306 -6.85 10.84 -1.10
CA VAL A 306 -6.42 10.14 0.11
C VAL A 306 -7.58 9.35 0.72
N VAL A 307 -8.75 9.95 0.87
CA VAL A 307 -9.94 9.28 1.41
C VAL A 307 -10.32 8.09 0.54
N TYR A 308 -10.39 8.26 -0.78
CA TYR A 308 -10.79 7.17 -1.67
C TYR A 308 -9.76 6.04 -1.71
N PHE A 309 -8.48 6.36 -1.75
CA PHE A 309 -7.42 5.36 -1.71
C PHE A 309 -7.43 4.57 -0.39
N ASN A 310 -7.71 5.24 0.74
CA ASN A 310 -7.89 4.56 2.01
C ASN A 310 -9.15 3.68 2.04
N LEU A 311 -10.26 4.11 1.43
CA LEU A 311 -11.46 3.29 1.27
C LEU A 311 -11.17 2.01 0.45
N ILE A 312 -10.35 2.10 -0.60
CA ILE A 312 -9.91 0.93 -1.37
C ILE A 312 -9.13 -0.04 -0.46
N ASN A 313 -8.14 0.44 0.28
CA ASN A 313 -7.36 -0.40 1.20
C ASN A 313 -8.22 -1.00 2.33
N LEU A 314 -9.19 -0.22 2.84
CA LEU A 314 -10.14 -0.68 3.85
C LEU A 314 -11.05 -1.79 3.29
N SER A 315 -11.51 -1.63 2.05
CA SER A 315 -12.33 -2.62 1.36
C SER A 315 -11.57 -3.94 1.15
N GLN A 316 -10.29 -3.88 0.79
CA GLN A 316 -9.41 -5.04 0.71
C GLN A 316 -9.35 -5.76 2.06
N ALA A 317 -9.13 -5.03 3.16
CA ALA A 317 -9.05 -5.61 4.49
C ALA A 317 -10.38 -6.25 4.93
N TRP A 318 -11.52 -5.65 4.60
CA TRP A 318 -12.85 -6.21 4.88
C TRP A 318 -13.15 -7.48 4.08
N VAL A 319 -12.74 -7.53 2.81
CA VAL A 319 -12.90 -8.74 1.98
C VAL A 319 -11.94 -9.83 2.45
N ALA A 320 -10.67 -9.50 2.71
CA ALA A 320 -9.66 -10.44 3.20
C ALA A 320 -10.04 -11.07 4.56
N SER A 321 -10.67 -10.30 5.45
CA SER A 321 -11.18 -10.78 6.74
C SER A 321 -12.55 -11.48 6.65
N GLY A 322 -13.21 -11.47 5.49
CA GLY A 322 -14.52 -12.08 5.29
C GLY A 322 -15.69 -11.29 5.88
N ARG A 323 -15.52 -10.00 6.21
CA ARG A 323 -16.61 -9.12 6.70
C ARG A 323 -17.61 -8.77 5.61
N VAL A 324 -17.12 -8.60 4.38
CA VAL A 324 -17.92 -8.23 3.19
C VAL A 324 -17.45 -9.04 1.99
N GLY A 325 -18.36 -9.49 1.13
CA GLY A 325 -17.99 -10.18 -0.11
C GLY A 325 -17.37 -9.22 -1.14
N MET A 326 -16.46 -9.72 -2.00
CA MET A 326 -15.75 -8.92 -3.01
C MET A 326 -16.71 -8.06 -3.87
N GLY A 327 -17.78 -8.65 -4.40
CA GLY A 327 -18.74 -7.95 -5.25
C GLY A 327 -19.45 -6.79 -4.52
N ALA A 328 -19.87 -7.01 -3.28
CA ALA A 328 -20.51 -5.99 -2.45
C ALA A 328 -19.54 -4.86 -2.08
N ALA A 329 -18.29 -5.20 -1.76
CA ALA A 329 -17.25 -4.21 -1.48
C ALA A 329 -16.95 -3.33 -2.72
N LEU A 330 -16.79 -3.96 -3.90
CA LEU A 330 -16.53 -3.25 -5.14
C LEU A 330 -17.71 -2.37 -5.55
N ALA A 331 -18.93 -2.91 -5.54
CA ALA A 331 -20.13 -2.16 -5.90
C ALA A 331 -20.41 -1.03 -4.90
N GLY A 332 -20.23 -1.29 -3.59
CA GLY A 332 -20.41 -0.29 -2.55
C GLY A 332 -19.41 0.86 -2.69
N VAL A 333 -18.11 0.58 -2.66
CA VAL A 333 -17.07 1.62 -2.66
C VAL A 333 -16.98 2.34 -3.99
N HIS A 334 -16.95 1.61 -5.11
CA HIS A 334 -16.76 2.23 -6.43
C HIS A 334 -18.07 2.73 -7.02
N GLY A 335 -19.19 2.05 -6.77
CA GLY A 335 -20.51 2.50 -7.21
C GLY A 335 -20.92 3.79 -6.50
N THR A 336 -20.67 3.92 -5.19
CA THR A 336 -20.93 5.19 -4.48
C THR A 336 -20.00 6.30 -4.95
N ALA A 337 -18.70 6.06 -5.12
CA ALA A 337 -17.78 7.05 -5.66
C ALA A 337 -18.18 7.52 -7.08
N PHE A 338 -18.62 6.58 -7.92
CA PHE A 338 -19.14 6.89 -9.26
C PHE A 338 -20.42 7.72 -9.19
N ALA A 339 -21.38 7.34 -8.35
CA ALA A 339 -22.62 8.09 -8.14
C ALA A 339 -22.36 9.50 -7.61
N VAL A 340 -21.43 9.66 -6.67
CA VAL A 340 -20.98 10.97 -6.18
C VAL A 340 -20.36 11.79 -7.30
N ALA A 341 -19.51 11.18 -8.15
CA ALA A 341 -18.92 11.89 -9.28
C ALA A 341 -19.98 12.39 -10.26
N LEU A 342 -20.97 11.55 -10.61
CA LEU A 342 -22.08 11.95 -11.46
C LEU A 342 -22.95 13.04 -10.83
N ALA A 343 -23.28 12.89 -9.53
CA ALA A 343 -24.05 13.89 -8.80
C ALA A 343 -23.33 15.24 -8.74
N LEU A 344 -22.01 15.23 -8.54
CA LEU A 344 -21.17 16.44 -8.57
C LEU A 344 -21.17 17.08 -9.95
N LEU A 345 -20.99 16.30 -11.03
CA LEU A 345 -21.04 16.82 -12.40
C LEU A 345 -22.41 17.43 -12.73
N TRP A 346 -23.48 16.72 -12.37
CA TRP A 346 -24.85 17.19 -12.57
C TRP A 346 -25.13 18.47 -11.79
N TRP A 347 -24.77 18.50 -10.50
CA TRP A 347 -24.93 19.67 -9.64
C TRP A 347 -24.18 20.88 -10.20
N ARG A 348 -22.95 20.70 -10.68
CA ARG A 348 -22.14 21.80 -11.24
C ARG A 348 -22.69 22.32 -12.56
N ASP A 349 -23.25 21.47 -13.41
CA ASP A 349 -23.88 21.87 -14.67
C ASP A 349 -25.19 22.64 -14.44
N HIS A 350 -25.94 22.30 -13.39
CA HIS A 350 -27.25 22.88 -13.08
C HIS A 350 -27.23 23.98 -12.00
N ALA A 351 -26.12 24.19 -11.29
CA ALA A 351 -26.01 25.17 -10.20
C ALA A 351 -26.30 26.62 -10.63
N ALA A 352 -26.14 26.95 -11.92
CA ALA A 352 -26.51 28.26 -12.45
C ALA A 352 -28.02 28.43 -12.68
N VAL A 353 -28.77 27.32 -12.82
CA VAL A 353 -30.21 27.30 -13.11
C VAL A 353 -31.03 27.05 -11.84
N PHE A 354 -30.48 26.31 -10.87
CA PHE A 354 -31.17 25.95 -9.63
C PHE A 354 -31.04 27.04 -8.57
N SER A 355 -31.75 28.16 -8.75
CA SER A 355 -31.94 29.12 -7.66
C SER A 355 -32.95 28.54 -6.66
N TRP A 356 -32.46 27.98 -5.55
CA TRP A 356 -33.34 27.63 -4.43
C TRP A 356 -33.91 28.93 -3.85
N GLY A 357 -35.15 29.24 -4.18
CA GLY A 357 -36.02 30.09 -3.38
C GLY A 357 -35.57 31.53 -3.10
N ARG A 358 -34.99 32.27 -4.06
CA ARG A 358 -35.09 33.74 -4.00
C ARG A 358 -36.49 34.15 -4.47
N ARG A 359 -37.49 33.95 -3.60
CA ARG A 359 -38.73 34.74 -3.66
C ARG A 359 -38.30 36.20 -3.57
N ARG A 360 -38.44 36.91 -4.70
CA ARG A 360 -38.43 38.36 -4.74
C ARG A 360 -39.49 38.82 -3.74
N GLY A 361 -39.08 39.35 -2.60
CA GLY A 361 -39.91 40.27 -1.83
C GLY A 361 -40.10 41.50 -2.70
N ALA A 362 -41.14 41.46 -3.54
CA ALA A 362 -41.65 42.65 -4.19
C ALA A 362 -42.24 43.54 -3.10
N ARG A 363 -41.85 44.82 -3.17
CA ARG A 363 -42.34 45.93 -2.36
C ARG A 363 -43.88 45.93 -2.31
N ALA A 364 -44.41 46.24 -1.14
CA ALA A 364 -45.58 47.10 -0.98
C ALA A 364 -45.23 48.10 0.12
#